data_AF-A0A075GTD8-F1
#
_entry.id   AF-A0A075GTD8-F1
#
_cell.length_a   1.000
_cell.length_b   1.000
_cell.length_c   1.000
_cell.angle_alpha   90.00
_cell.angle_beta   90.00
_cell.angle_gamma   90.00
#
_symmetry.space_group_name_H-M   'P 1'
#
loop_
_entity.id
_entity.type
_entity.pdbx_description
1 polymer ?
#
loop_
_entity_poly.entity_id
_entity_poly.type
_entity_poly.pdbx_seq_one_letter_code
_entity_poly.pdbx_strand_id
1 'polypeptide(L)'
;MHPDGGEVVEPDWHSLGVDVESLGEIDEGHLSVINSAMAQHPGGNEEWANQMEAKYPIAAWIASPARTRWPRWQRLRKRLSPEWLVLMDMDDLPLERLSEVADEAPDAVLQEFATKIASRLRTDSEAALRTRPATDPKEATRGVSWVAAQMLSNAPWLPEHMHSDLLRWALEAWLSDPPSDSMPALQGVAWLHSSGRSDETTFRPILEGIRSKGRESPSGHDLHTWANLADIILDDSEIGPGDLEGILELPPGWWAPISVRILSGLFEKEDTTEWAIANPVSWCAAVLRPVGDRCEAPGLRSFKHPGCDSELHSHLSRRLRGRRERAGLPESADPLLDLLDALDAVNDSRPPPQGRTHPLSGWLAQPLEKWPDFSSAEAMDGDAHITERLLLRSSGYHAGIIPSTTISG
;
A
#
# COMPACT_ATOMS: atom_id res chain seq x y z
N MET A 1 28.48 11.70 54.85
CA MET A 1 28.41 10.53 53.95
C MET A 1 27.06 10.59 53.25
N HIS A 2 27.04 11.22 52.09
CA HIS A 2 25.95 11.05 51.14
C HIS A 2 26.10 9.66 50.52
N PRO A 3 25.05 8.82 50.43
CA PRO A 3 25.12 7.64 49.60
C PRO A 3 25.10 8.08 48.13
N ASP A 4 25.94 7.41 47.33
CA ASP A 4 26.12 7.60 45.90
C ASP A 4 24.80 7.75 45.15
N GLY A 5 24.75 8.74 44.26
CA GLY A 5 23.79 8.77 43.17
C GLY A 5 24.11 7.60 42.23
N GLY A 6 23.34 6.52 42.35
CA GLY A 6 23.32 5.50 41.31
C GLY A 6 22.80 6.15 40.02
N GLU A 7 23.56 6.01 38.93
CA GLU A 7 23.06 6.34 37.59
C GLU A 7 21.72 5.62 37.40
N VAL A 8 20.64 6.40 37.21
CA VAL A 8 19.36 5.86 36.78
C VAL A 8 19.58 5.40 35.35
N VAL A 9 19.76 4.08 35.17
CA VAL A 9 19.86 3.49 33.84
C VAL A 9 18.52 3.73 33.14
N GLU A 10 18.53 4.45 32.02
CA GLU A 10 17.33 4.67 31.23
C GLU A 10 16.84 3.34 30.63
N PRO A 11 15.52 3.07 30.63
CA PRO A 11 14.97 1.87 30.01
C PRO A 11 15.21 1.88 28.50
N ASP A 12 15.63 0.74 27.93
CA ASP A 12 15.80 0.59 26.47
C ASP A 12 14.44 0.35 25.79
N TRP A 13 13.66 1.42 25.64
CA TRP A 13 12.31 1.36 25.06
C TRP A 13 12.29 0.86 23.61
N HIS A 14 13.36 1.10 22.84
CA HIS A 14 13.47 0.61 21.47
C HIS A 14 13.47 -0.92 21.42
N SER A 15 14.04 -1.60 22.42
CA SER A 15 13.96 -3.06 22.52
C SER A 15 12.52 -3.60 22.66
N LEU A 16 11.58 -2.76 23.09
CA LEU A 16 10.15 -3.09 23.23
C LEU A 16 9.31 -2.60 22.04
N GLY A 17 9.92 -1.94 21.05
CA GLY A 17 9.20 -1.36 19.92
C GLY A 17 8.35 -0.14 20.27
N VAL A 18 8.65 0.54 21.39
CA VAL A 18 7.92 1.74 21.82
C VAL A 18 8.75 2.99 21.53
N ASP A 19 8.13 3.99 20.91
CA ASP A 19 8.74 5.30 20.70
C ASP A 19 8.67 6.13 21.99
N VAL A 20 9.82 6.53 22.51
CA VAL A 20 9.93 7.27 23.78
C VAL A 20 9.28 8.64 23.70
N GLU A 21 9.30 9.29 22.53
CA GLU A 21 8.71 10.62 22.35
C GLU A 21 7.19 10.61 22.53
N SER A 22 6.56 9.44 22.38
CA SER A 22 5.13 9.21 22.58
C SER A 22 4.74 8.89 24.04
N LEU A 23 5.73 8.51 24.87
CA LEU A 23 5.56 8.20 26.28
C LEU A 23 5.78 9.50 27.09
N GLY A 24 4.70 10.22 27.41
CA GLY A 24 4.78 11.42 28.26
C GLY A 24 5.54 11.20 29.57
N GLU A 25 5.85 12.29 30.31
CA GLU A 25 6.76 12.24 31.47
C GLU A 25 6.48 11.09 32.47
N ILE A 26 7.47 10.21 32.63
CA ILE A 26 7.47 9.12 33.61
C ILE A 26 8.27 9.58 34.83
N ASP A 27 7.65 9.54 36.01
CA ASP A 27 8.32 9.86 37.28
C ASP A 27 9.57 8.99 37.51
N GLU A 28 10.68 9.60 37.95
CA GLU A 28 11.97 8.94 38.17
C GLU A 28 11.84 7.70 39.08
N GLY A 29 10.95 7.75 40.08
CA GLY A 29 10.65 6.63 40.98
C GLY A 29 9.99 5.43 40.29
N HIS A 30 9.42 5.61 39.10
CA HIS A 30 8.79 4.56 38.29
C HIS A 30 9.80 3.89 37.35
N LEU A 31 10.87 4.58 36.92
CA LEU A 31 11.87 4.05 35.98
C LEU A 31 12.57 2.80 36.52
N SER A 32 12.93 2.78 37.80
CA SER A 32 13.56 1.60 38.43
C SER A 32 12.64 0.36 38.40
N VAL A 33 11.33 0.56 38.59
CA VAL A 33 10.34 -0.53 38.54
C VAL A 33 10.14 -1.00 37.10
N ILE A 34 10.20 -0.08 36.13
CA ILE A 34 10.11 -0.42 34.71
C ILE A 34 11.33 -1.22 34.25
N ASN A 35 12.55 -0.84 34.62
CA ASN A 35 13.74 -1.63 34.34
C ASN A 35 13.65 -3.06 34.91
N SER A 36 13.08 -3.18 36.12
CA SER A 36 12.80 -4.49 36.72
C SER A 36 11.78 -5.29 35.91
N ALA A 37 10.78 -4.64 35.32
CA ALA A 37 9.82 -5.28 34.42
C ALA A 37 10.46 -5.72 33.09
N MET A 38 11.32 -4.88 32.51
CA MET A 38 12.04 -5.18 31.26
C MET A 38 12.92 -6.41 31.38
N ALA A 39 13.62 -6.58 32.51
CA ALA A 39 14.42 -7.78 32.77
C ALA A 39 13.59 -9.08 32.81
N GLN A 40 12.27 -8.98 32.96
CA GLN A 40 11.35 -10.11 32.95
C GLN A 40 10.75 -10.36 31.55
N HIS A 41 10.82 -9.41 30.63
CA HIS A 41 10.38 -9.55 29.24
C HIS A 41 11.40 -10.38 28.43
N PRO A 42 11.00 -11.23 27.45
CA PRO A 42 9.63 -11.50 26.98
C PRO A 42 8.86 -12.56 27.77
N GLY A 43 9.53 -13.35 28.62
CA GLY A 43 8.93 -14.49 29.32
C GLY A 43 7.82 -14.10 30.32
N GLY A 44 7.99 -12.96 30.97
CA GLY A 44 7.08 -12.39 31.95
C GLY A 44 7.09 -13.09 33.31
N ASN A 45 6.44 -12.45 34.29
CA ASN A 45 6.18 -12.98 35.63
C ASN A 45 4.80 -12.49 36.10
N GLU A 46 3.81 -13.36 36.02
CA GLU A 46 2.41 -13.05 36.33
C GLU A 46 2.21 -12.62 37.80
N GLU A 47 2.88 -13.28 38.74
CA GLU A 47 2.77 -12.97 40.17
C GLU A 47 3.31 -11.57 40.45
N TRP A 48 4.46 -11.24 39.89
CA TRP A 48 5.06 -9.92 40.04
C TRP A 48 4.22 -8.84 39.36
N ALA A 49 3.75 -9.09 38.13
CA ALA A 49 2.89 -8.17 37.40
C ALA A 49 1.59 -7.87 38.18
N ASN A 50 0.98 -8.87 38.82
CA ASN A 50 -0.19 -8.68 39.67
C ASN A 50 0.06 -7.81 40.89
N GLN A 51 1.23 -7.93 41.52
CA GLN A 51 1.61 -7.07 42.64
C GLN A 51 1.82 -5.61 42.21
N MET A 52 2.36 -5.41 41.01
CA MET A 52 2.67 -4.07 40.49
C MET A 52 1.45 -3.36 39.87
N GLU A 53 0.41 -4.08 39.44
CA GLU A 53 -0.71 -3.56 38.65
C GLU A 53 -1.37 -2.30 39.23
N ALA A 54 -1.57 -2.26 40.55
CA ALA A 54 -2.26 -1.14 41.20
C ALA A 54 -1.44 0.16 41.15
N LYS A 55 -0.12 0.09 41.40
CA LYS A 55 0.74 1.26 41.55
C LYS A 55 1.55 1.59 40.28
N TYR A 56 1.99 0.57 39.55
CA TYR A 56 2.88 0.67 38.40
C TYR A 56 2.28 -0.07 37.18
N PRO A 57 1.27 0.51 36.50
CA PRO A 57 0.54 -0.17 35.42
C PRO A 57 1.42 -0.53 34.22
N ILE A 58 2.35 0.37 33.82
CA ILE A 58 3.28 0.12 32.71
C ILE A 58 4.23 -1.03 33.05
N ALA A 59 4.81 -1.04 34.25
CA ALA A 59 5.69 -2.12 34.68
C ALA A 59 4.96 -3.46 34.76
N ALA A 60 3.73 -3.48 35.30
CA ALA A 60 2.89 -4.66 35.30
C ALA A 60 2.58 -5.17 33.88
N TRP A 61 2.33 -4.25 32.94
CA TRP A 61 2.11 -4.57 31.54
C TRP A 61 3.34 -5.23 30.90
N ILE A 62 4.52 -4.62 30.99
CA ILE A 62 5.78 -5.12 30.43
C ILE A 62 6.12 -6.51 30.97
N ALA A 63 5.98 -6.71 32.29
CA ALA A 63 6.27 -7.98 32.95
C ALA A 63 5.19 -9.05 32.75
N SER A 64 4.10 -8.77 32.03
CA SER A 64 3.06 -9.77 31.80
C SER A 64 3.50 -10.83 30.79
N PRO A 65 3.32 -12.13 31.08
CA PRO A 65 3.40 -13.17 30.06
C PRO A 65 2.37 -12.96 28.95
N ALA A 66 2.69 -13.36 27.71
CA ALA A 66 1.84 -13.13 26.54
C ALA A 66 0.38 -13.62 26.73
N ARG A 67 0.21 -14.85 27.24
CA ARG A 67 -1.11 -15.47 27.51
C ARG A 67 -2.00 -14.73 28.51
N THR A 68 -1.41 -13.91 29.40
CA THR A 68 -2.16 -13.15 30.41
C THR A 68 -2.19 -11.65 30.11
N ARG A 69 -1.60 -11.20 28.99
CA ARG A 69 -1.67 -9.79 28.55
C ARG A 69 -3.09 -9.36 28.24
N TRP A 70 -3.86 -10.12 27.45
CA TRP A 70 -5.26 -9.76 27.14
C TRP A 70 -6.10 -9.41 28.39
N PRO A 71 -6.28 -10.31 29.39
CA PRO A 71 -7.08 -9.98 30.55
C PRO A 71 -6.47 -8.86 31.40
N ARG A 72 -5.15 -8.66 31.39
CA ARG A 72 -4.52 -7.52 32.08
C ARG A 72 -4.79 -6.21 31.36
N TRP A 73 -4.68 -6.17 30.03
CA TRP A 73 -5.01 -5.01 29.22
C TRP A 73 -6.44 -4.56 29.48
N GLN A 74 -7.42 -5.48 29.55
CA GLN A 74 -8.81 -5.13 29.86
C GLN A 74 -8.96 -4.35 31.18
N ARG A 75 -8.12 -4.64 32.19
CA ARG A 75 -8.12 -3.94 33.49
C ARG A 75 -7.31 -2.65 33.45
N LEU A 76 -6.25 -2.61 32.66
CA LEU A 76 -5.29 -1.51 32.61
C LEU A 76 -5.51 -0.50 31.48
N ARG A 77 -6.33 -0.77 30.47
CA ARG A 77 -6.46 0.04 29.24
C ARG A 77 -6.71 1.52 29.48
N LYS A 78 -7.51 1.87 30.51
CA LYS A 78 -7.77 3.27 30.90
C LYS A 78 -6.59 4.00 31.55
N ARG A 79 -5.52 3.28 31.86
CA ARG A 79 -4.31 3.74 32.56
C ARG A 79 -3.04 3.48 31.74
N LEU A 80 -3.16 2.93 30.54
CA LEU A 80 -2.05 2.68 29.62
C LEU A 80 -2.24 3.56 28.39
N SER A 81 -1.15 4.15 27.91
CA SER A 81 -1.15 4.75 26.58
C SER A 81 -1.39 3.64 25.52
N PRO A 82 -2.13 3.92 24.45
CA PRO A 82 -2.33 2.97 23.36
C PRO A 82 -1.05 2.40 22.75
N GLU A 83 0.05 3.15 22.77
CA GLU A 83 1.37 2.74 22.29
C GLU A 83 1.87 1.42 22.91
N TRP A 84 1.42 1.11 24.13
CA TRP A 84 1.76 -0.13 24.82
C TRP A 84 1.14 -1.39 24.18
N LEU A 85 0.17 -1.24 23.28
CA LEU A 85 -0.42 -2.36 22.54
C LEU A 85 0.59 -3.07 21.63
N VAL A 86 1.75 -2.48 21.33
CA VAL A 86 2.85 -3.15 20.60
C VAL A 86 3.32 -4.45 21.27
N LEU A 87 3.16 -4.57 22.59
CA LEU A 87 3.51 -5.80 23.32
C LEU A 87 2.40 -6.87 23.33
N MET A 88 1.20 -6.52 22.84
CA MET A 88 0.10 -7.46 22.72
C MET A 88 0.36 -8.39 21.55
N ASP A 89 0.34 -9.70 21.81
CA ASP A 89 0.33 -10.66 20.72
C ASP A 89 -1.10 -10.93 20.27
N MET A 90 -1.40 -10.65 19.00
CA MET A 90 -2.68 -11.00 18.39
C MET A 90 -2.96 -12.50 18.51
N ASP A 91 -1.92 -13.33 18.61
CA ASP A 91 -2.13 -14.77 18.69
C ASP A 91 -2.83 -15.23 19.98
N ASP A 92 -2.61 -14.49 21.08
CA ASP A 92 -3.23 -14.73 22.39
C ASP A 92 -4.55 -13.96 22.58
N LEU A 93 -4.97 -13.17 21.58
CA LEU A 93 -6.19 -12.37 21.61
C LEU A 93 -7.42 -13.20 21.17
N PRO A 94 -8.54 -13.16 21.92
CA PRO A 94 -9.81 -13.70 21.42
C PRO A 94 -10.29 -12.93 20.17
N LEU A 95 -10.52 -13.65 19.07
CA LEU A 95 -10.93 -13.06 17.79
C LEU A 95 -12.22 -12.23 17.92
N GLU A 96 -13.14 -12.66 18.79
CA GLU A 96 -14.42 -12.00 19.07
C GLU A 96 -14.25 -10.61 19.71
N ARG A 97 -13.03 -10.29 20.18
CA ARG A 97 -12.68 -9.04 20.86
C ARG A 97 -11.67 -8.22 20.07
N LEU A 98 -11.32 -8.66 18.85
CA LEU A 98 -10.32 -8.00 18.02
C LEU A 98 -10.68 -6.55 17.71
N SER A 99 -11.96 -6.27 17.42
CA SER A 99 -12.42 -4.90 17.17
C SER A 99 -12.22 -3.98 18.37
N GLU A 100 -12.25 -4.49 19.61
CA GLU A 100 -12.07 -3.66 20.81
C GLU A 100 -10.63 -3.22 20.99
N VAL A 101 -9.67 -4.09 20.64
CA VAL A 101 -8.25 -3.73 20.64
C VAL A 101 -7.97 -2.80 19.48
N ALA A 102 -8.52 -3.10 18.30
CA ALA A 102 -8.31 -2.30 17.11
C ALA A 102 -8.84 -0.87 17.24
N ASP A 103 -9.86 -0.66 18.08
CA ASP A 103 -10.40 0.67 18.37
C ASP A 103 -9.36 1.62 18.99
N GLU A 104 -8.50 1.07 19.85
CA GLU A 104 -7.47 1.83 20.58
C GLU A 104 -6.08 1.72 19.93
N ALA A 105 -5.80 0.65 19.19
CA ALA A 105 -4.46 0.37 18.68
C ALA A 105 -3.93 1.46 17.72
N PRO A 106 -2.65 1.87 17.87
CA PRO A 106 -1.96 2.68 16.86
C PRO A 106 -1.91 1.97 15.50
N ASP A 107 -1.83 2.75 14.42
CA ASP A 107 -1.81 2.21 13.05
C ASP A 107 -0.65 1.23 12.81
N ALA A 108 0.52 1.48 13.40
CA ALA A 108 1.67 0.57 13.30
C ALA A 108 1.37 -0.83 13.90
N VAL A 109 0.65 -0.89 15.02
CA VAL A 109 0.22 -2.17 15.63
C VAL A 109 -0.83 -2.85 14.74
N LEU A 110 -1.75 -2.06 14.18
CA LEU A 110 -2.77 -2.58 13.27
C LEU A 110 -2.18 -3.17 11.99
N GLN A 111 -1.08 -2.63 11.47
CA GLN A 111 -0.36 -3.19 10.32
C GLN A 111 0.22 -4.58 10.62
N GLU A 112 0.82 -4.76 11.81
CA GLU A 112 1.28 -6.09 12.23
C GLU A 112 0.09 -7.06 12.40
N PHE A 113 -0.98 -6.60 13.03
CA PHE A 113 -2.18 -7.40 13.26
C PHE A 113 -2.86 -7.79 11.94
N ALA A 114 -2.86 -6.92 10.93
CA ALA A 114 -3.41 -7.20 9.59
C ALA A 114 -2.73 -8.43 8.96
N THR A 115 -1.41 -8.54 9.11
CA THR A 115 -0.64 -9.70 8.60
C THR A 115 -1.03 -10.99 9.33
N LYS A 116 -1.10 -10.94 10.66
CA LYS A 116 -1.46 -12.11 11.48
C LYS A 116 -2.91 -12.55 11.26
N ILE A 117 -3.87 -11.61 11.22
CA ILE A 117 -5.29 -11.94 11.00
C ILE A 117 -5.52 -12.47 9.58
N ALA A 118 -4.85 -11.93 8.56
CA ALA A 118 -4.93 -12.47 7.20
C ALA A 118 -4.49 -13.94 7.15
N SER A 119 -3.39 -14.29 7.82
CA SER A 119 -2.93 -15.68 7.94
C SER A 119 -3.99 -16.59 8.61
N ARG A 120 -4.60 -16.11 9.71
CA ARG A 120 -5.66 -16.85 10.40
C ARG A 120 -6.93 -17.03 9.56
N LEU A 121 -7.42 -15.97 8.93
CA LEU A 121 -8.61 -16.02 8.07
C LEU A 121 -8.45 -16.98 6.88
N ARG A 122 -7.22 -17.19 6.40
CA ARG A 122 -6.91 -18.11 5.29
C ARG A 122 -6.72 -19.56 5.73
N THR A 123 -6.46 -19.81 7.01
CA THR A 123 -6.11 -21.15 7.52
C THR A 123 -7.18 -21.77 8.41
N ASP A 124 -7.99 -20.95 9.08
CA ASP A 124 -9.11 -21.36 9.93
C ASP A 124 -10.44 -20.90 9.31
N SER A 125 -11.25 -21.86 8.88
CA SER A 125 -12.54 -21.59 8.23
C SER A 125 -13.56 -20.90 9.14
N GLU A 126 -13.41 -21.04 10.46
CA GLU A 126 -14.31 -20.43 11.45
C GLU A 126 -13.80 -19.08 11.95
N ALA A 127 -12.54 -18.74 11.70
CA ALA A 127 -11.94 -17.49 12.18
C ALA A 127 -12.74 -16.27 11.71
N ALA A 128 -13.26 -16.29 10.49
CA ALA A 128 -14.05 -15.19 9.93
C ALA A 128 -15.38 -14.99 10.68
N LEU A 129 -16.06 -16.07 11.07
CA LEU A 129 -17.30 -16.01 11.84
C LEU A 129 -17.07 -15.47 13.25
N ARG A 130 -15.96 -15.88 13.88
CA ARG A 130 -15.57 -15.43 15.23
C ARG A 130 -15.10 -13.98 15.25
N THR A 131 -14.45 -13.54 14.18
CA THR A 131 -13.90 -12.18 14.08
C THR A 131 -14.99 -11.14 13.81
N ARG A 132 -16.08 -11.52 13.12
CA ARG A 132 -17.19 -10.62 12.77
C ARG A 132 -17.88 -10.07 14.04
N PRO A 133 -17.80 -8.75 14.31
CA PRO A 133 -18.51 -8.13 15.42
C PRO A 133 -20.03 -8.20 15.23
N ALA A 134 -20.77 -8.15 16.35
CA ALA A 134 -22.24 -8.10 16.36
C ALA A 134 -22.82 -6.68 16.27
N THR A 135 -21.98 -5.68 15.96
CA THR A 135 -22.35 -4.25 15.87
C THR A 135 -23.14 -3.96 14.59
N ASP A 136 -24.13 -3.06 14.67
CA ASP A 136 -24.77 -2.49 13.48
C ASP A 136 -23.72 -1.74 12.64
N PRO A 137 -23.63 -1.96 11.31
CA PRO A 137 -22.59 -1.36 10.49
C PRO A 137 -22.63 0.18 10.50
N LYS A 138 -23.79 0.80 10.77
CA LYS A 138 -23.93 2.27 10.90
C LYS A 138 -23.36 2.83 12.19
N GLU A 139 -23.22 1.98 13.20
CA GLU A 139 -22.61 2.31 14.49
C GLU A 139 -21.17 1.76 14.58
N ALA A 140 -20.57 1.40 13.44
CA ALA A 140 -19.21 0.89 13.41
C ALA A 140 -18.22 1.94 13.93
N THR A 141 -17.47 1.54 14.95
CA THR A 141 -16.31 2.29 15.46
C THR A 141 -15.09 2.04 14.58
N ARG A 142 -14.00 2.79 14.79
CA ARG A 142 -12.70 2.57 14.12
C ARG A 142 -12.29 1.10 14.12
N GLY A 143 -12.38 0.43 15.27
CA GLY A 143 -12.01 -0.98 15.40
C GLY A 143 -12.92 -1.93 14.62
N VAL A 144 -14.22 -1.63 14.54
CA VAL A 144 -15.18 -2.41 13.73
C VAL A 144 -14.91 -2.21 12.23
N SER A 145 -14.69 -0.96 11.82
CA SER A 145 -14.34 -0.61 10.44
C SER A 145 -13.03 -1.27 9.99
N TRP A 146 -12.03 -1.30 10.87
CA TRP A 146 -10.78 -2.01 10.61
C TRP A 146 -10.99 -3.51 10.45
N VAL A 147 -11.75 -4.17 11.33
CA VAL A 147 -12.07 -5.60 11.18
C VAL A 147 -12.82 -5.87 9.88
N ALA A 148 -13.80 -5.02 9.54
CA ALA A 148 -14.53 -5.11 8.28
C ALA A 148 -13.59 -4.99 7.06
N ALA A 149 -12.63 -4.07 7.10
CA ALA A 149 -11.58 -3.96 6.09
C ALA A 149 -10.78 -5.26 5.96
N GLN A 150 -10.34 -5.86 7.07
CA GLN A 150 -9.59 -7.14 7.03
C GLN A 150 -10.40 -8.29 6.43
N MET A 151 -11.71 -8.35 6.72
CA MET A 151 -12.60 -9.34 6.11
C MET A 151 -12.76 -9.12 4.60
N LEU A 152 -12.92 -7.88 4.16
CA LEU A 152 -13.02 -7.53 2.73
C LEU A 152 -11.72 -7.84 2.00
N SER A 153 -10.57 -7.44 2.54
CA SER A 153 -9.24 -7.71 1.98
C SER A 153 -8.97 -9.21 1.77
N ASN A 154 -9.58 -10.06 2.59
CA ASN A 154 -9.44 -11.52 2.50
C ASN A 154 -10.65 -12.21 1.86
N ALA A 155 -11.59 -11.47 1.25
CA ALA A 155 -12.79 -12.02 0.63
C ALA A 155 -12.55 -13.22 -0.32
N PRO A 156 -11.48 -13.26 -1.14
CA PRO A 156 -11.18 -14.42 -1.98
C PRO A 156 -10.98 -15.75 -1.24
N TRP A 157 -10.52 -15.68 0.01
CA TRP A 157 -10.24 -16.85 0.85
C TRP A 157 -11.36 -17.17 1.83
N LEU A 158 -12.35 -16.29 1.97
CA LEU A 158 -13.48 -16.53 2.86
C LEU A 158 -14.55 -17.42 2.20
N PRO A 159 -15.27 -18.25 3.00
CA PRO A 159 -16.34 -19.09 2.49
C PRO A 159 -17.41 -18.31 1.72
N GLU A 160 -17.89 -18.89 0.61
CA GLU A 160 -18.85 -18.22 -0.30
C GLU A 160 -20.16 -17.79 0.38
N HIS A 161 -20.61 -18.56 1.39
CA HIS A 161 -21.81 -18.20 2.15
C HIS A 161 -21.67 -16.88 2.92
N MET A 162 -20.44 -16.44 3.23
CA MET A 162 -20.17 -15.16 3.87
C MET A 162 -20.14 -13.98 2.90
N HIS A 163 -20.01 -14.20 1.58
CA HIS A 163 -19.86 -13.11 0.60
C HIS A 163 -21.05 -12.15 0.61
N SER A 164 -22.25 -12.67 0.87
CA SER A 164 -23.44 -11.83 1.01
C SER A 164 -23.45 -10.98 2.28
N ASP A 165 -22.82 -11.44 3.36
CA ASP A 165 -22.63 -10.66 4.59
C ASP A 165 -21.51 -9.63 4.42
N LEU A 166 -20.42 -9.98 3.71
CA LEU A 166 -19.36 -9.02 3.37
C LEU A 166 -19.91 -7.81 2.59
N LEU A 167 -20.76 -8.06 1.60
CA LEU A 167 -21.34 -6.99 0.78
C LEU A 167 -22.40 -6.16 1.52
N ARG A 168 -23.09 -6.71 2.52
CA ARG A 168 -24.17 -6.01 3.25
C ARG A 168 -23.69 -5.35 4.53
N TRP A 169 -22.86 -6.03 5.30
CA TRP A 169 -22.40 -5.59 6.61
C TRP A 169 -20.98 -5.01 6.51
N ALA A 170 -20.02 -5.78 5.98
CA ALA A 170 -18.61 -5.36 6.03
C ALA A 170 -18.35 -4.11 5.19
N LEU A 171 -18.97 -4.01 4.00
CA LEU A 171 -18.86 -2.82 3.16
C LEU A 171 -19.33 -1.54 3.87
N GLU A 172 -20.51 -1.57 4.50
CA GLU A 172 -21.06 -0.42 5.22
C GLU A 172 -20.25 -0.11 6.48
N ALA A 173 -19.88 -1.14 7.26
CA ALA A 173 -19.04 -1.00 8.44
C ALA A 173 -17.66 -0.41 8.12
N TRP A 174 -16.99 -0.89 7.06
CA TRP A 174 -15.69 -0.39 6.62
C TRP A 174 -15.76 1.09 6.24
N LEU A 175 -16.79 1.51 5.50
CA LEU A 175 -16.93 2.90 5.05
C LEU A 175 -17.39 3.88 6.14
N SER A 176 -17.84 3.40 7.30
CA SER A 176 -18.15 4.27 8.45
C SER A 176 -16.91 5.02 8.93
N ASP A 177 -15.80 4.33 9.17
CA ASP A 177 -14.52 4.92 9.59
C ASP A 177 -13.32 4.13 8.99
N PRO A 178 -13.07 4.26 7.68
CA PRO A 178 -12.11 3.41 6.98
C PRO A 178 -10.68 3.62 7.50
N PRO A 179 -9.89 2.54 7.66
CA PRO A 179 -8.47 2.68 8.00
C PRO A 179 -7.69 3.30 6.83
N SER A 180 -6.59 3.98 7.15
CA SER A 180 -5.68 4.62 6.17
C SER A 180 -5.23 3.65 5.07
N ASP A 181 -4.79 2.44 5.47
CA ASP A 181 -4.51 1.29 4.58
C ASP A 181 -5.81 0.56 4.22
N SER A 182 -6.49 1.08 3.20
CA SER A 182 -7.79 0.61 2.72
C SER A 182 -7.73 0.02 1.31
N MET A 183 -6.56 0.04 0.66
CA MET A 183 -6.40 -0.46 -0.70
C MET A 183 -6.71 -1.96 -0.83
N PRO A 184 -6.26 -2.83 0.09
CA PRO A 184 -6.58 -4.26 0.01
C PRO A 184 -8.09 -4.52 0.15
N ALA A 185 -8.80 -3.74 0.98
CA ALA A 185 -10.24 -3.88 1.18
C ALA A 185 -11.00 -3.48 -0.10
N LEU A 186 -10.60 -2.39 -0.75
CA LEU A 186 -11.13 -1.96 -2.04
C LEU A 186 -10.95 -3.02 -3.13
N GLN A 187 -9.77 -3.64 -3.21
CA GLN A 187 -9.51 -4.75 -4.14
C GLN A 187 -10.40 -5.95 -3.83
N GLY A 188 -10.60 -6.28 -2.55
CA GLY A 188 -11.52 -7.31 -2.11
C GLY A 188 -12.97 -7.08 -2.53
N VAL A 189 -13.46 -5.85 -2.40
CA VAL A 189 -14.79 -5.44 -2.88
C VAL A 189 -14.88 -5.60 -4.40
N ALA A 190 -13.90 -5.11 -5.16
CA ALA A 190 -13.89 -5.28 -6.62
C ALA A 190 -13.86 -6.75 -7.03
N TRP A 191 -13.10 -7.59 -6.31
CA TRP A 191 -13.06 -9.03 -6.54
C TRP A 191 -14.44 -9.68 -6.36
N LEU A 192 -15.16 -9.34 -5.26
CA LEU A 192 -16.51 -9.84 -4.97
C LEU A 192 -17.49 -9.53 -6.11
N HIS A 193 -17.32 -8.40 -6.82
CA HIS A 193 -18.15 -8.02 -7.95
C HIS A 193 -17.65 -8.54 -9.32
N SER A 194 -16.36 -8.87 -9.46
CA SER A 194 -15.75 -9.28 -10.74
C SER A 194 -16.09 -10.71 -11.21
N SER A 195 -16.46 -11.62 -10.30
CA SER A 195 -16.48 -13.07 -10.58
C SER A 195 -17.74 -13.60 -11.26
N GLY A 196 -18.40 -12.82 -12.14
CA GLY A 196 -19.70 -13.19 -12.74
C GLY A 196 -20.85 -13.27 -11.72
N ARG A 197 -20.64 -12.69 -10.52
CA ARG A 197 -21.54 -12.73 -9.37
C ARG A 197 -22.41 -11.47 -9.23
N SER A 198 -22.12 -10.42 -10.00
CA SER A 198 -22.83 -9.15 -9.93
C SER A 198 -22.88 -8.51 -11.31
N ASP A 199 -24.03 -7.90 -11.64
CA ASP A 199 -24.19 -7.07 -12.83
C ASP A 199 -23.50 -5.71 -12.60
N GLU A 200 -22.94 -5.11 -13.65
CA GLU A 200 -22.25 -3.81 -13.62
C GLU A 200 -23.14 -2.70 -13.03
N THR A 201 -24.46 -2.87 -13.17
CA THR A 201 -25.51 -2.03 -12.58
C THR A 201 -25.51 -2.01 -11.05
N THR A 202 -25.10 -3.09 -10.39
CA THR A 202 -25.10 -3.21 -8.92
C THR A 202 -23.78 -2.70 -8.32
N PHE A 203 -22.67 -2.82 -9.06
CA PHE A 203 -21.37 -2.39 -8.57
C PHE A 203 -21.17 -0.87 -8.67
N ARG A 204 -21.71 -0.23 -9.72
CA ARG A 204 -21.53 1.21 -9.94
C ARG A 204 -22.00 2.09 -8.76
N PRO A 205 -23.18 1.88 -8.14
CA PRO A 205 -23.59 2.64 -6.96
C PRO A 205 -22.66 2.44 -5.76
N ILE A 206 -22.12 1.23 -5.59
CA ILE A 206 -21.17 0.92 -4.51
C ILE A 206 -19.87 1.69 -4.73
N LEU A 207 -19.33 1.67 -5.96
CA LEU A 207 -18.14 2.44 -6.31
C LEU A 207 -18.32 3.93 -6.07
N GLU A 208 -19.47 4.51 -6.43
CA GLU A 208 -19.73 5.93 -6.19
C GLU A 208 -19.79 6.23 -4.68
N GLY A 209 -20.34 5.32 -3.87
CA GLY A 209 -20.31 5.44 -2.40
C GLY A 209 -18.89 5.42 -1.84
N ILE A 210 -18.04 4.48 -2.29
CA ILE A 210 -16.63 4.41 -1.90
C ILE A 210 -15.90 5.69 -2.35
N ARG A 211 -16.15 6.16 -3.57
CA ARG A 211 -15.54 7.37 -4.14
C ARG A 211 -15.92 8.62 -3.37
N SER A 212 -17.20 8.75 -2.99
CA SER A 212 -17.67 9.83 -2.11
C SER A 212 -16.93 9.82 -0.79
N LYS A 213 -16.79 8.65 -0.16
CA LYS A 213 -16.03 8.51 1.10
C LYS A 213 -14.55 8.85 0.92
N GLY A 214 -13.95 8.45 -0.19
CA GLY A 214 -12.56 8.77 -0.53
C GLY A 214 -12.32 10.28 -0.66
N ARG A 215 -13.24 11.02 -1.31
CA ARG A 215 -13.18 12.49 -1.41
C ARG A 215 -13.28 13.20 -0.05
N GLU A 216 -14.01 12.60 0.91
CA GLU A 216 -14.11 13.10 2.29
C GLU A 216 -12.90 12.74 3.15
N SER A 217 -12.08 11.78 2.71
CA SER A 217 -10.92 11.29 3.45
C SER A 217 -9.74 12.28 3.31
N PRO A 218 -8.86 12.36 4.33
CA PRO A 218 -7.70 13.25 4.29
C PRO A 218 -6.65 12.80 3.26
N SER A 219 -5.79 13.73 2.83
CA SER A 219 -4.61 13.41 2.02
C SER A 219 -3.70 12.41 2.73
N GLY A 220 -3.12 11.47 1.98
CA GLY A 220 -2.34 10.34 2.51
C GLY A 220 -3.18 9.10 2.86
N HIS A 221 -4.52 9.18 2.80
CA HIS A 221 -5.39 8.03 2.95
C HIS A 221 -5.57 7.31 1.60
N ASP A 222 -5.54 5.97 1.57
CA ASP A 222 -5.64 5.18 0.33
C ASP A 222 -6.88 5.46 -0.51
N LEU A 223 -8.05 5.53 0.12
CA LEU A 223 -9.31 5.86 -0.55
C LEU A 223 -9.31 7.27 -1.15
N HIS A 224 -8.59 8.22 -0.55
CA HIS A 224 -8.42 9.56 -1.13
C HIS A 224 -7.63 9.46 -2.44
N THR A 225 -6.48 8.77 -2.41
CA THR A 225 -5.63 8.54 -3.57
C THR A 225 -6.36 7.81 -4.70
N TRP A 226 -7.10 6.74 -4.38
CA TRP A 226 -7.91 6.03 -5.37
C TRP A 226 -9.07 6.88 -5.91
N ALA A 227 -9.75 7.66 -5.07
CA ALA A 227 -10.83 8.54 -5.52
C ALA A 227 -10.32 9.61 -6.48
N ASN A 228 -9.15 10.19 -6.21
CA ASN A 228 -8.52 11.16 -7.12
C ASN A 228 -8.16 10.52 -8.46
N LEU A 229 -7.58 9.30 -8.46
CA LEU A 229 -7.36 8.54 -9.69
C LEU A 229 -8.67 8.31 -10.45
N ALA A 230 -9.74 7.91 -9.76
CA ALA A 230 -11.04 7.69 -10.35
C ALA A 230 -11.63 8.98 -10.93
N ASP A 231 -11.47 10.13 -10.26
CA ASP A 231 -11.90 11.46 -10.73
C ASP A 231 -11.18 11.88 -12.01
N ILE A 232 -9.88 11.62 -12.11
CA ILE A 232 -9.07 11.91 -13.29
C ILE A 232 -9.46 11.02 -14.48
N ILE A 233 -9.80 9.76 -14.24
CA ILE A 233 -10.15 8.80 -15.28
C ILE A 233 -11.61 8.94 -15.73
N LEU A 234 -12.55 9.10 -14.80
CA LEU A 234 -13.99 9.14 -15.08
C LEU A 234 -14.45 10.52 -15.57
N ASP A 235 -13.97 11.58 -14.93
CA ASP A 235 -14.49 12.94 -15.12
C ASP A 235 -13.49 13.87 -15.84
N ASP A 236 -12.33 13.35 -16.26
CA ASP A 236 -11.25 14.12 -16.89
C ASP A 236 -10.77 15.30 -16.02
N SER A 237 -10.76 15.09 -14.71
CA SER A 237 -10.35 16.11 -13.73
C SER A 237 -8.86 16.48 -13.87
N GLU A 238 -8.51 17.73 -13.53
CA GLU A 238 -7.11 18.17 -13.48
C GLU A 238 -6.33 17.41 -12.39
N ILE A 239 -5.04 17.18 -12.66
CA ILE A 239 -4.15 16.49 -11.73
C ILE A 239 -3.54 17.52 -10.77
N GLY A 240 -3.94 17.48 -9.51
CA GLY A 240 -3.32 18.28 -8.45
C GLY A 240 -1.87 17.84 -8.19
N PRO A 241 -0.94 18.76 -7.91
CA PRO A 241 0.47 18.42 -7.66
C PRO A 241 0.66 17.54 -6.42
N GLY A 242 -0.20 17.66 -5.41
CA GLY A 242 -0.15 16.80 -4.21
C GLY A 242 -0.76 15.40 -4.42
N ASP A 243 -1.67 15.25 -5.36
CA ASP A 243 -2.35 13.97 -5.62
C ASP A 243 -1.50 13.05 -6.51
N LEU A 244 -0.65 13.65 -7.35
CA LEU A 244 0.16 12.92 -8.31
C LEU A 244 1.14 11.96 -7.64
N GLU A 245 1.76 12.35 -6.53
CA GLU A 245 2.72 11.51 -5.80
C GLU A 245 2.05 10.21 -5.35
N GLY A 246 0.93 10.30 -4.63
CA GLY A 246 0.18 9.12 -4.20
C GLY A 246 -0.33 8.28 -5.38
N ILE A 247 -0.78 8.89 -6.47
CA ILE A 247 -1.22 8.14 -7.67
C ILE A 247 -0.07 7.32 -8.26
N LEU A 248 1.15 7.87 -8.30
CA LEU A 248 2.31 7.20 -8.90
C LEU A 248 2.89 6.09 -7.99
N GLU A 249 2.57 6.10 -6.70
CA GLU A 249 2.84 4.99 -5.77
C GLU A 249 1.89 3.80 -5.98
N LEU A 250 0.72 4.00 -6.60
CA LEU A 250 -0.20 2.92 -6.94
C LEU A 250 0.41 2.00 -8.02
N PRO A 251 -0.03 0.72 -8.09
CA PRO A 251 0.43 -0.21 -9.12
C PRO A 251 0.28 0.40 -10.52
N PRO A 252 1.31 0.34 -11.39
CA PRO A 252 1.29 0.99 -12.70
C PRO A 252 0.05 0.67 -13.55
N GLY A 253 -0.51 -0.55 -13.46
CA GLY A 253 -1.71 -0.94 -14.19
C GLY A 253 -2.99 -0.21 -13.81
N TRP A 254 -2.98 0.49 -12.68
CA TRP A 254 -4.12 1.26 -12.19
C TRP A 254 -4.23 2.59 -12.91
N TRP A 255 -3.12 3.31 -13.05
CA TRP A 255 -3.07 4.61 -13.71
C TRP A 255 -2.52 4.55 -15.14
N ALA A 256 -2.17 3.35 -15.63
CA ALA A 256 -1.71 3.15 -17.00
C ALA A 256 -2.55 3.84 -18.09
N PRO A 257 -3.90 3.84 -18.06
CA PRO A 257 -4.69 4.51 -19.10
C PRO A 257 -4.35 6.00 -19.31
N ILE A 258 -3.80 6.65 -18.28
CA ILE A 258 -3.44 8.07 -18.28
C ILE A 258 -1.92 8.29 -18.15
N SER A 259 -1.10 7.23 -18.21
CA SER A 259 0.35 7.29 -17.99
C SER A 259 1.07 8.24 -18.95
N VAL A 260 0.75 8.17 -20.23
CA VAL A 260 1.32 9.02 -21.29
C VAL A 260 0.99 10.49 -21.07
N ARG A 261 -0.26 10.77 -20.63
CA ARG A 261 -0.73 12.12 -20.30
C ARG A 261 0.02 12.67 -19.09
N ILE A 262 0.12 11.88 -18.02
CA ILE A 262 0.86 12.27 -16.80
C ILE A 262 2.31 12.60 -17.16
N LEU A 263 2.98 11.70 -17.86
CA LEU A 263 4.39 11.88 -18.19
C LEU A 263 4.64 13.09 -19.09
N SER A 264 3.77 13.31 -20.08
CA SER A 264 3.85 14.51 -20.94
C SER A 264 3.67 15.80 -20.12
N GLY A 265 2.70 15.83 -19.21
CA GLY A 265 2.46 16.96 -18.31
C GLY A 265 3.66 17.27 -17.41
N LEU A 266 4.32 16.23 -16.88
CA LEU A 266 5.54 16.39 -16.08
C LEU A 266 6.67 17.08 -16.85
N PHE A 267 6.73 16.94 -18.18
CA PHE A 267 7.75 17.55 -19.04
C PHE A 267 7.38 18.93 -19.61
N GLU A 268 6.26 19.52 -19.20
CA GLU A 268 5.86 20.87 -19.64
C GLU A 268 6.69 21.97 -18.98
N LYS A 269 6.91 21.88 -17.65
CA LYS A 269 7.62 22.89 -16.85
C LYS A 269 8.94 22.33 -16.31
N GLU A 270 9.87 23.22 -16.01
CA GLU A 270 11.19 22.84 -15.50
C GLU A 270 11.09 22.19 -14.11
N ASP A 271 10.31 22.79 -13.20
CA ASP A 271 10.13 22.30 -11.83
C ASP A 271 9.51 20.89 -11.78
N THR A 272 8.50 20.63 -12.60
CA THR A 272 7.86 19.30 -12.70
C THR A 272 8.78 18.28 -13.36
N THR A 273 9.67 18.72 -14.26
CA THR A 273 10.69 17.86 -14.88
C THR A 273 11.74 17.45 -13.85
N GLU A 274 12.21 18.39 -13.03
CA GLU A 274 13.14 18.08 -11.93
C GLU A 274 12.49 17.13 -10.91
N TRP A 275 11.22 17.34 -10.58
CA TRP A 275 10.47 16.41 -9.73
C TRP A 275 10.39 15.02 -10.34
N ALA A 276 10.06 14.89 -11.64
CA ALA A 276 10.00 13.59 -12.32
C ALA A 276 11.36 12.87 -12.39
N ILE A 277 12.46 13.61 -12.42
CA ILE A 277 13.83 13.07 -12.38
C ILE A 277 14.21 12.62 -10.96
N ALA A 278 13.75 13.34 -9.94
CA ALA A 278 14.02 13.02 -8.54
C ALA A 278 13.20 11.83 -8.02
N ASN A 279 12.03 11.56 -8.60
CA ASN A 279 11.09 10.55 -8.14
C ASN A 279 11.03 9.36 -9.13
N PRO A 280 11.69 8.23 -8.81
CA PRO A 280 11.71 7.08 -9.69
C PRO A 280 10.34 6.39 -9.75
N VAL A 281 9.85 6.17 -10.96
CA VAL A 281 8.56 5.49 -11.24
C VAL A 281 8.79 4.50 -12.37
N SER A 282 8.15 3.32 -12.32
CA SER A 282 8.26 2.25 -13.33
C SER A 282 7.61 2.62 -14.68
N TRP A 283 8.11 3.69 -15.33
CA TRP A 283 7.53 4.27 -16.55
C TRP A 283 7.43 3.27 -17.71
N CYS A 284 8.42 2.39 -17.89
CA CYS A 284 8.35 1.33 -18.90
C CYS A 284 7.13 0.43 -18.69
N ALA A 285 6.82 0.03 -17.45
CA ALA A 285 5.67 -0.83 -17.14
C ALA A 285 4.32 -0.11 -17.32
N ALA A 286 4.29 1.20 -17.09
CA ALA A 286 3.08 2.02 -17.21
C ALA A 286 2.77 2.46 -18.65
N VAL A 287 3.80 2.86 -19.41
CA VAL A 287 3.68 3.48 -20.73
C VAL A 287 3.74 2.45 -21.86
N LEU A 288 4.60 1.43 -21.75
CA LEU A 288 4.81 0.43 -22.80
C LEU A 288 3.79 -0.71 -22.68
N ARG A 289 2.50 -0.36 -22.71
CA ARG A 289 1.38 -1.30 -22.69
C ARG A 289 0.67 -1.37 -24.05
N PRO A 290 0.14 -2.55 -24.45
CA PRO A 290 -0.60 -2.72 -25.68
C PRO A 290 -1.78 -1.75 -25.77
N VAL A 291 -2.08 -1.32 -26.99
CA VAL A 291 -3.31 -0.57 -27.26
C VAL A 291 -4.51 -1.43 -26.86
N GLY A 292 -5.40 -0.87 -26.05
CA GLY A 292 -6.61 -1.57 -25.59
C GLY A 292 -6.44 -2.38 -24.31
N ASP A 293 -5.23 -2.42 -23.71
CA ASP A 293 -4.99 -3.08 -22.43
C ASP A 293 -5.89 -2.47 -21.34
N ARG A 294 -6.56 -3.28 -20.54
CA ARG A 294 -7.60 -2.78 -19.62
C ARG A 294 -6.97 -2.23 -18.36
N CYS A 295 -7.54 -1.15 -17.83
CA CYS A 295 -7.21 -0.66 -16.50
C CYS A 295 -7.41 -1.76 -15.45
N GLU A 296 -6.47 -1.86 -14.52
CA GLU A 296 -6.50 -2.85 -13.43
C GLU A 296 -7.10 -2.28 -12.14
N ALA A 297 -7.29 -0.96 -12.07
CA ALA A 297 -7.84 -0.32 -10.88
C ALA A 297 -9.28 -0.81 -10.58
N PRO A 298 -9.62 -1.03 -9.31
CA PRO A 298 -10.97 -1.32 -8.84
C PRO A 298 -12.00 -0.37 -9.45
N GLY A 299 -12.98 -0.94 -10.15
CA GLY A 299 -14.08 -0.18 -10.75
C GLY A 299 -13.79 0.53 -12.07
N LEU A 300 -12.56 0.49 -12.59
CA LEU A 300 -12.16 1.24 -13.79
C LEU A 300 -11.82 0.36 -15.00
N ARG A 301 -12.11 -0.96 -14.95
CA ARG A 301 -11.72 -1.93 -16.00
C ARG A 301 -12.28 -1.67 -17.40
N SER A 302 -13.27 -0.80 -17.54
CA SER A 302 -13.82 -0.35 -18.82
C SER A 302 -12.87 0.57 -19.58
N PHE A 303 -11.97 1.27 -18.88
CA PHE A 303 -10.95 2.14 -19.45
C PHE A 303 -9.79 1.32 -20.01
N LYS A 304 -9.21 1.83 -21.09
CA LYS A 304 -8.18 1.12 -21.85
C LYS A 304 -6.97 2.02 -22.09
N HIS A 305 -5.81 1.39 -22.11
CA HIS A 305 -4.56 2.03 -22.47
C HIS A 305 -4.59 2.51 -23.93
N PRO A 306 -4.29 3.80 -24.20
CA PRO A 306 -4.33 4.34 -25.57
C PRO A 306 -3.16 3.85 -26.44
N GLY A 307 -2.13 3.28 -25.82
CA GLY A 307 -0.82 3.03 -26.44
C GLY A 307 0.11 4.24 -26.26
N CYS A 308 1.42 3.99 -26.28
CA CYS A 308 2.41 5.06 -26.26
C CYS A 308 2.34 5.85 -27.58
N ASP A 309 2.11 7.15 -27.51
CA ASP A 309 2.16 8.01 -28.71
C ASP A 309 3.61 8.27 -29.15
N SER A 310 3.77 8.68 -30.42
CA SER A 310 5.07 9.02 -30.99
C SER A 310 5.65 10.35 -30.50
N GLU A 311 4.82 11.23 -29.93
CA GLU A 311 5.25 12.56 -29.46
C GLU A 311 6.04 12.48 -28.15
N LEU A 312 5.72 11.50 -27.31
CA LEU A 312 6.37 11.24 -26.03
C LEU A 312 7.89 11.07 -26.17
N HIS A 313 8.34 10.37 -27.22
CA HIS A 313 9.77 10.23 -27.54
C HIS A 313 10.45 11.60 -27.71
N SER A 314 9.81 12.49 -28.47
CA SER A 314 10.36 13.83 -28.73
C SER A 314 10.44 14.67 -27.46
N HIS A 315 9.44 14.55 -26.57
CA HIS A 315 9.40 15.24 -25.28
C HIS A 315 10.50 14.75 -24.34
N LEU A 316 10.63 13.43 -24.18
CA LEU A 316 11.68 12.78 -23.38
C LEU A 316 13.06 13.16 -23.89
N SER A 317 13.29 12.99 -25.20
CA SER A 317 14.57 13.27 -25.85
C SER A 317 15.01 14.73 -25.64
N ARG A 318 14.09 15.69 -25.84
CA ARG A 318 14.35 17.12 -25.67
C ARG A 318 14.73 17.49 -24.24
N ARG A 319 14.06 16.88 -23.24
CA ARG A 319 14.27 17.20 -21.82
C ARG A 319 15.49 16.50 -21.22
N LEU A 320 15.73 15.24 -21.59
CA LEU A 320 16.72 14.39 -20.92
C LEU A 320 18.10 14.42 -21.59
N ARG A 321 18.20 14.39 -22.92
CA ARG A 321 19.52 14.25 -23.62
C ARG A 321 20.47 15.40 -23.29
N GLY A 322 20.00 16.64 -23.44
CA GLY A 322 20.83 17.81 -23.18
C GLY A 322 21.29 17.94 -21.72
N ARG A 323 20.57 17.35 -20.77
CA ARG A 323 20.98 17.30 -19.35
C ARG A 323 21.99 16.18 -19.11
N ARG A 324 21.70 14.99 -19.63
CA ARG A 324 22.58 13.82 -19.61
C ARG A 324 23.99 14.15 -20.12
N GLU A 325 24.09 14.87 -21.23
CA GLU A 325 25.38 15.22 -21.86
C GLU A 325 26.16 16.31 -21.12
N ARG A 326 25.48 17.28 -20.48
CA ARG A 326 26.13 18.44 -19.85
C ARG A 326 26.50 18.22 -18.39
N ALA A 327 25.63 17.56 -17.63
CA ALA A 327 25.73 17.48 -16.17
C ALA A 327 25.70 16.05 -15.63
N GLY A 328 25.36 15.07 -16.47
CA GLY A 328 24.90 13.76 -16.00
C GLY A 328 23.48 13.85 -15.44
N LEU A 329 22.86 12.69 -15.24
CA LEU A 329 21.58 12.56 -14.54
C LEU A 329 21.78 11.65 -13.33
N PRO A 330 21.06 11.87 -12.22
CA PRO A 330 21.10 10.99 -11.06
C PRO A 330 20.51 9.61 -11.39
N GLU A 331 20.84 8.60 -10.58
CA GLU A 331 20.28 7.23 -10.69
C GLU A 331 18.75 7.21 -10.55
N SER A 332 18.15 8.18 -9.85
CA SER A 332 16.70 8.34 -9.78
C SER A 332 16.04 8.57 -11.16
N ALA A 333 16.81 9.03 -12.15
CA ALA A 333 16.36 9.22 -13.53
C ALA A 333 16.37 7.91 -14.36
N ASP A 334 16.91 6.82 -13.84
CA ASP A 334 17.09 5.56 -14.57
C ASP A 334 15.81 5.01 -15.20
N PRO A 335 14.62 5.03 -14.55
CA PRO A 335 13.39 4.57 -15.19
C PRO A 335 13.00 5.39 -16.43
N LEU A 336 13.27 6.71 -16.41
CA LEU A 336 13.01 7.59 -17.56
C LEU A 336 14.02 7.36 -18.69
N LEU A 337 15.28 7.09 -18.33
CA LEU A 337 16.33 6.75 -19.30
C LEU A 337 16.08 5.40 -19.96
N ASP A 338 15.60 4.42 -19.20
CA ASP A 338 15.20 3.12 -19.73
C ASP A 338 14.05 3.26 -20.74
N LEU A 339 13.04 4.09 -20.43
CA LEU A 339 11.96 4.39 -21.37
C LEU A 339 12.48 5.09 -22.63
N LEU A 340 13.36 6.09 -22.49
CA LEU A 340 13.96 6.77 -23.63
C LEU A 340 14.79 5.82 -24.50
N ASP A 341 15.63 4.98 -23.89
CA ASP A 341 16.47 4.00 -24.58
C ASP A 341 15.59 2.93 -25.30
N ALA A 342 14.45 2.54 -24.71
CA ALA A 342 13.46 1.66 -25.34
C ALA A 342 12.82 2.29 -26.58
N LEU A 343 12.39 3.56 -26.48
CA LEU A 343 11.79 4.31 -27.56
C LEU A 343 12.80 4.62 -28.69
N ASP A 344 14.05 4.90 -28.34
CA ASP A 344 15.14 5.02 -29.32
C ASP A 344 15.34 3.72 -30.09
N ALA A 345 15.38 2.58 -29.38
CA ALA A 345 15.62 1.29 -30.00
C ALA A 345 14.53 0.90 -31.01
N VAL A 346 13.25 1.17 -30.69
CA VAL A 346 12.15 0.89 -31.63
C VAL A 346 12.17 1.85 -32.82
N ASN A 347 12.47 3.14 -32.60
CA ASN A 347 12.60 4.13 -33.67
C ASN A 347 13.76 3.82 -34.64
N ASP A 348 14.89 3.38 -34.10
CA ASP A 348 16.07 3.00 -34.88
C ASP A 348 15.98 1.58 -35.46
N SER A 349 14.88 0.85 -35.19
CA SER A 349 14.70 -0.56 -35.58
C SER A 349 15.85 -1.48 -35.15
N ARG A 350 16.43 -1.23 -33.97
CA ARG A 350 17.55 -2.00 -33.41
C ARG A 350 17.15 -2.73 -32.11
N PRO A 351 17.89 -3.79 -31.72
CA PRO A 351 17.72 -4.38 -30.40
C PRO A 351 17.95 -3.33 -29.29
N PRO A 352 17.11 -3.32 -28.25
CA PRO A 352 17.28 -2.40 -27.13
C PRO A 352 18.57 -2.71 -26.35
N PRO A 353 19.21 -1.69 -25.76
CA PRO A 353 20.29 -1.91 -24.79
C PRO A 353 19.74 -2.55 -23.50
N GLN A 354 20.65 -3.03 -22.65
CA GLN A 354 20.26 -3.42 -21.30
C GLN A 354 19.81 -2.20 -20.50
N GLY A 355 18.65 -2.31 -19.86
CA GLY A 355 18.11 -1.28 -18.98
C GLY A 355 18.85 -1.21 -17.64
N ARG A 356 18.70 -0.07 -16.97
CA ARG A 356 19.28 0.24 -15.65
C ARG A 356 18.39 -0.25 -14.51
N THR A 357 17.07 -0.14 -14.66
CA THR A 357 16.11 -0.61 -13.65
C THR A 357 15.71 -2.07 -13.85
N HIS A 358 15.75 -2.54 -15.10
CA HIS A 358 15.54 -3.92 -15.46
C HIS A 358 16.29 -4.22 -16.77
N PRO A 359 17.14 -5.27 -16.87
CA PRO A 359 17.98 -5.53 -18.05
C PRO A 359 17.18 -5.67 -19.35
N LEU A 360 15.95 -6.18 -19.25
CA LEU A 360 15.05 -6.40 -20.38
C LEU A 360 14.00 -5.29 -20.62
N SER A 361 14.06 -4.15 -19.92
CA SER A 361 13.03 -3.10 -19.98
C SER A 361 12.72 -2.63 -21.41
N GLY A 362 13.76 -2.46 -22.23
CA GLY A 362 13.60 -1.98 -23.61
C GLY A 362 12.89 -2.94 -24.56
N TRP A 363 12.77 -4.23 -24.21
CA TRP A 363 12.00 -5.19 -25.01
C TRP A 363 10.50 -4.91 -24.97
N LEU A 364 9.98 -4.25 -23.92
CA LEU A 364 8.58 -3.87 -23.82
C LEU A 364 8.11 -2.94 -24.95
N ALA A 365 9.02 -2.23 -25.63
CA ALA A 365 8.70 -1.38 -26.79
C ALA A 365 8.82 -2.13 -28.13
N GLN A 366 9.33 -3.37 -28.15
CA GLN A 366 9.64 -4.12 -29.38
C GLN A 366 8.51 -5.09 -29.77
N PRO A 367 8.32 -5.39 -31.07
CA PRO A 367 7.43 -6.45 -31.51
C PRO A 367 7.77 -7.79 -30.86
N LEU A 368 6.76 -8.55 -30.44
CA LEU A 368 6.94 -9.83 -29.74
C LEU A 368 7.71 -10.86 -30.56
N GLU A 369 7.64 -10.77 -31.88
CA GLU A 369 8.33 -11.65 -32.83
C GLU A 369 9.86 -11.43 -32.82
N LYS A 370 10.31 -10.27 -32.34
CA LYS A 370 11.74 -9.92 -32.25
C LYS A 370 12.34 -10.24 -30.88
N TRP A 371 11.52 -10.57 -29.89
CA TRP A 371 12.00 -10.88 -28.55
C TRP A 371 12.85 -12.15 -28.57
N PRO A 372 14.04 -12.16 -27.94
CA PRO A 372 14.78 -13.39 -27.74
C PRO A 372 14.10 -14.24 -26.67
N ASP A 373 14.52 -15.50 -26.57
CA ASP A 373 14.08 -16.37 -25.48
C ASP A 373 14.80 -15.99 -24.18
N PHE A 374 14.06 -15.41 -23.24
CA PHE A 374 14.56 -15.08 -21.90
C PHE A 374 14.38 -16.27 -20.96
N SER A 375 15.36 -16.52 -20.11
CA SER A 375 15.18 -17.39 -18.96
C SER A 375 14.30 -16.72 -17.90
N SER A 376 13.64 -17.51 -17.05
CA SER A 376 12.86 -16.97 -15.93
C SER A 376 13.72 -16.15 -14.96
N ALA A 377 15.00 -16.51 -14.79
CA ALA A 377 15.92 -15.76 -13.95
C ALA A 377 16.21 -14.37 -14.52
N GLU A 378 16.45 -14.26 -15.82
CA GLU A 378 16.67 -12.96 -16.50
C GLU A 378 15.40 -12.09 -16.49
N ALA A 379 14.22 -12.70 -16.60
CA ALA A 379 12.95 -11.97 -16.55
C ALA A 379 12.61 -11.44 -15.16
N MET A 380 13.14 -12.05 -14.09
CA MET A 380 12.88 -11.68 -12.69
C MET A 380 13.96 -10.78 -12.08
N ASP A 381 14.96 -10.37 -12.86
CA ASP A 381 16.08 -9.55 -12.40
C ASP A 381 15.78 -8.04 -12.59
N GLY A 382 15.33 -7.38 -11.53
CA GLY A 382 15.11 -5.92 -11.51
C GLY A 382 13.69 -5.51 -11.12
N ASP A 383 13.17 -4.47 -11.77
CA ASP A 383 11.84 -3.92 -11.51
C ASP A 383 10.71 -4.96 -11.67
N ALA A 384 10.00 -5.22 -10.57
CA ALA A 384 8.94 -6.23 -10.50
C ALA A 384 7.76 -5.96 -11.44
N HIS A 385 7.42 -4.69 -11.71
CA HIS A 385 6.35 -4.34 -12.64
C HIS A 385 6.77 -4.60 -14.08
N ILE A 386 8.04 -4.39 -14.42
CA ILE A 386 8.59 -4.77 -15.73
C ILE A 386 8.62 -6.30 -15.87
N THR A 387 9.07 -7.02 -14.83
CA THR A 387 9.04 -8.48 -14.77
C THR A 387 7.66 -9.05 -15.08
N GLU A 388 6.61 -8.57 -14.41
CA GLU A 388 5.23 -9.03 -14.63
C GLU A 388 4.85 -8.95 -16.13
N ARG A 389 5.16 -7.81 -16.76
CA ARG A 389 4.84 -7.55 -18.17
C ARG A 389 5.62 -8.45 -19.12
N LEU A 390 6.88 -8.74 -18.81
CA LEU A 390 7.72 -9.67 -19.57
C LEU A 390 7.19 -11.10 -19.49
N LEU A 391 6.80 -11.55 -18.28
CA LEU A 391 6.21 -12.88 -18.06
C LEU A 391 4.88 -13.04 -18.81
N LEU A 392 4.07 -11.98 -18.88
CA LEU A 392 2.83 -11.94 -19.66
C LEU A 392 3.07 -11.82 -21.18
N ARG A 393 4.32 -11.65 -21.63
CA ARG A 393 4.69 -11.33 -23.03
C ARG A 393 3.85 -10.16 -23.58
N SER A 394 3.71 -9.10 -22.78
CA SER A 394 2.79 -7.99 -23.07
C SER A 394 3.54 -6.73 -23.50
N SER A 395 3.85 -6.67 -24.80
CA SER A 395 4.56 -5.54 -25.44
C SER A 395 3.63 -4.36 -25.72
N GLY A 396 4.13 -3.15 -25.51
CA GLY A 396 3.50 -1.90 -25.92
C GLY A 396 3.71 -1.52 -27.39
N TYR A 397 4.36 -2.38 -28.19
CA TYR A 397 4.58 -2.11 -29.61
C TYR A 397 3.26 -1.99 -30.38
N HIS A 398 3.11 -0.90 -31.14
CA HIS A 398 2.04 -0.70 -32.11
C HIS A 398 2.51 0.26 -33.21
N ALA A 399 1.79 0.35 -34.33
CA ALA A 399 2.24 1.13 -35.49
C ALA A 399 2.41 2.64 -35.21
N GLY A 400 1.67 3.19 -34.25
CA GLY A 400 1.73 4.61 -33.88
C GLY A 400 2.79 4.96 -32.84
N ILE A 401 3.57 3.99 -32.34
CA ILE A 401 4.68 4.28 -31.40
C ILE A 401 5.86 4.94 -32.12
N ILE A 402 6.00 4.69 -33.41
CA ILE A 402 7.04 5.26 -34.28
C ILE A 402 6.45 6.52 -34.94
N PRO A 403 7.18 7.65 -34.97
CA PRO A 403 6.75 8.82 -35.74
C PRO A 403 6.48 8.45 -37.19
N SER A 404 5.30 8.81 -37.70
CA SER A 404 5.00 8.64 -39.12
C SER A 404 6.00 9.45 -39.93
N THR A 405 6.94 8.80 -40.62
CA THR A 405 7.72 9.47 -41.66
C THR A 405 6.73 9.85 -42.76
N THR A 406 6.39 11.14 -42.85
CA THR A 406 5.78 11.73 -44.04
C THR A 406 6.76 11.52 -45.19
N ILE A 407 6.68 10.38 -45.86
CA ILE A 407 7.27 10.23 -47.18
C ILE A 407 6.33 11.01 -48.10
N SER A 408 6.56 12.32 -48.18
CA SER A 408 6.07 13.13 -49.29
C SER A 408 6.82 12.67 -50.53
N GLY A 409 6.22 11.71 -51.24
CA GLY A 409 6.57 11.38 -52.62
C GLY A 409 5.87 12.30 -53.60
#